data_AF-A0A7H9HJZ1-F1
#
_entry.id   AF-A0A7H9HJZ1-F1
#
_cell.length_a   1.000
_cell.length_b   1.000
_cell.length_c   1.000
_cell.angle_alpha   90.00
_cell.angle_beta   90.00
_cell.angle_gamma   90.00
#
_symmetry.space_group_name_H-M   'P 1'
#
loop_
_entity.id
_entity.type
_entity.pdbx_description
1 polymer ?
#
loop_
_entity_poly.entity_id
_entity_poly.type
_entity_poly.pdbx_seq_one_letter_code
_entity_poly.pdbx_strand_id
1 'polypeptide(L)'
;MKIDDQISQLLLQEEGGSRRKLTLILVVGDEPRNHIENGLTSECGKLSSIAAIGASRTEIDVLFLSKLQYLFMYLMKFEAEEAIRYNYFVIYGLDQGILSAGEQPLGDQLRIANLICNAAFRIKRKHGLLDVRLIACDEQNDMAEKLIRIESYWRHIC
;
A
#
# COMPACT_ATOMS: atom_id res chain seq x y z
N MET A 1 1.88 -13.14 -3.99
CA MET A 1 1.77 -13.24 -2.53
C MET A 1 0.57 -12.42 -2.07
N LYS A 2 -0.45 -13.08 -1.52
CA LYS A 2 -1.73 -12.44 -1.16
C LYS A 2 -1.50 -11.30 -0.17
N ILE A 3 -2.32 -10.24 -0.26
CA ILE A 3 -2.26 -9.10 0.65
C ILE A 3 -2.30 -9.52 2.12
N ASP A 4 -3.07 -10.57 2.44
CA ASP A 4 -3.23 -11.08 3.80
C ASP A 4 -1.92 -11.63 4.38
N ASP A 5 -1.09 -12.26 3.56
CA ASP A 5 0.22 -12.77 3.98
C ASP A 5 1.20 -11.61 4.24
N GLN A 6 1.11 -10.53 3.44
CA GLN A 6 1.94 -9.34 3.65
C GLN A 6 1.52 -8.55 4.88
N ILE A 7 0.22 -8.38 5.10
CA ILE A 7 -0.30 -7.74 6.32
C ILE A 7 0.09 -8.59 7.54
N SER A 8 -0.01 -9.92 7.44
CA SER A 8 0.41 -10.83 8.52
C SER A 8 1.91 -10.71 8.79
N GLN A 9 2.76 -10.63 7.77
CA GLN A 9 4.20 -10.39 7.94
C GLN A 9 4.51 -9.03 8.57
N LEU A 10 3.79 -7.97 8.17
CA LEU A 10 3.95 -6.64 8.76
C LEU A 10 3.52 -6.62 10.24
N LEU A 11 2.50 -7.40 10.60
CA LEU A 11 2.04 -7.59 11.99
C LEU A 11 3.01 -8.46 12.82
N LEU A 12 3.71 -9.40 12.20
CA LEU A 12 4.60 -10.36 12.88
C LEU A 12 6.07 -9.92 12.98
N GLN A 13 6.52 -8.93 12.21
CA GLN A 13 7.87 -8.37 12.34
C GLN A 13 7.98 -7.58 13.64
N GLU A 14 8.22 -8.26 14.76
CA GLU A 14 8.65 -7.66 16.03
C GLU A 14 10.17 -7.38 15.98
N GLU A 15 10.57 -6.13 15.77
CA GLU A 15 11.94 -5.69 16.10
C GLU A 15 11.88 -4.79 17.33
N GLY A 16 12.67 -5.15 18.34
CA GLY A 16 12.74 -4.48 19.64
C GLY A 16 13.23 -3.04 19.51
N GLY A 17 12.31 -2.09 19.57
CA GLY A 17 12.67 -0.68 19.63
C GLY A 17 11.48 0.28 19.59
N SER A 18 10.97 0.65 20.78
CA SER A 18 10.25 1.88 21.22
C SER A 18 9.29 2.70 20.31
N ARG A 19 9.14 2.46 19.01
CA ARG A 19 8.22 3.19 18.12
C ARG A 19 7.08 2.27 17.68
N ARG A 20 5.84 2.60 18.09
CA ARG A 20 4.62 1.92 17.62
C ARG A 20 4.58 1.93 16.09
N LYS A 21 4.32 0.78 15.48
CA LYS A 21 4.42 0.58 14.02
C LYS A 21 3.12 0.96 13.32
N LEU A 22 2.90 2.26 13.11
CA LEU A 22 1.71 2.73 12.41
C LEU A 22 1.84 2.47 10.90
N THR A 23 0.96 1.64 10.36
CA THR A 23 0.88 1.29 8.93
C THR A 23 -0.37 1.92 8.33
N LEU A 24 -0.23 2.58 7.18
CA LEU A 24 -1.35 3.06 6.38
C LEU A 24 -1.50 2.20 5.13
N ILE A 25 -2.66 1.58 4.98
CA ILE A 25 -3.05 0.82 3.80
C ILE A 25 -3.97 1.69 2.93
N LEU A 26 -3.46 2.07 1.77
CA LEU A 26 -4.16 2.84 0.75
C LEU A 26 -4.77 1.86 -0.26
N VAL A 27 -6.08 1.67 -0.19
CA VAL A 27 -6.83 0.73 -1.03
C VAL A 27 -7.43 1.49 -2.20
N VAL A 28 -7.13 1.08 -3.43
CA VAL A 28 -7.52 1.80 -4.65
C VAL A 28 -8.49 0.96 -5.47
N GLY A 29 -9.67 1.49 -5.73
CA GLY A 29 -10.69 0.83 -6.56
C GLY A 29 -11.71 0.01 -5.77
N ASP A 30 -12.79 -0.35 -6.44
CA ASP A 30 -13.94 -0.99 -5.80
C ASP A 30 -13.74 -2.50 -5.55
N GLU A 31 -13.02 -3.19 -6.42
CA GLU A 31 -12.72 -4.62 -6.24
C GLU A 31 -11.76 -4.88 -5.07
N PRO A 32 -10.61 -4.17 -4.94
CA PRO A 32 -9.74 -4.25 -3.76
C PRO A 32 -10.46 -3.88 -2.46
N ARG A 33 -11.37 -2.91 -2.54
CA ARG A 33 -12.23 -2.52 -1.41
C ARG A 33 -13.15 -3.66 -1.01
N ASN A 34 -13.88 -4.25 -1.95
CA ASN A 34 -14.76 -5.39 -1.70
C ASN A 34 -13.97 -6.59 -1.17
N HIS A 35 -12.75 -6.82 -1.67
CA HIS A 35 -11.87 -7.87 -1.16
C HIS A 35 -11.53 -7.66 0.31
N ILE A 36 -11.21 -6.44 0.72
CA ILE A 36 -10.91 -6.12 2.12
C ILE A 36 -12.18 -6.12 2.98
N GLU A 37 -13.26 -5.48 2.54
CA GLU A 37 -14.52 -5.40 3.30
C GLU A 37 -15.15 -6.79 3.50
N ASN A 38 -15.10 -7.68 2.49
CA ASN A 38 -15.64 -9.03 2.58
C ASN A 38 -14.63 -10.05 3.15
N GLY A 39 -13.32 -9.85 2.93
CA GLY A 39 -12.24 -10.75 3.36
C GLY A 39 -11.76 -10.52 4.80
N LEU A 40 -12.09 -9.37 5.41
CA LEU A 40 -11.79 -9.10 6.82
C LEU A 40 -12.69 -9.86 7.81
N THR A 41 -13.57 -10.76 7.35
CA THR A 41 -14.14 -11.78 8.25
C THR A 41 -13.01 -12.68 8.71
N SER A 42 -12.43 -12.30 9.84
CA SER A 42 -11.31 -12.94 10.53
C SER A 42 -11.35 -14.45 10.31
N GLU A 43 -10.48 -14.98 9.44
CA GLU A 43 -10.20 -16.41 9.48
C GLU A 43 -9.61 -16.69 10.86
N CYS A 44 -10.47 -17.21 11.73
CA CYS A 44 -10.17 -17.56 13.10
C CYS A 44 -8.97 -18.53 13.09
N GLY A 45 -7.79 -18.04 13.48
CA GLY A 45 -6.58 -18.87 13.59
C GLY A 45 -5.30 -18.31 12.96
N LYS A 46 -5.35 -17.26 12.12
CA LYS A 46 -4.12 -16.70 11.49
C LYS A 46 -3.37 -15.67 12.35
N LEU A 47 -4.07 -14.94 13.22
CA LEU A 47 -3.46 -14.00 14.17
C LEU A 47 -3.49 -14.62 15.57
N SER A 48 -2.53 -15.50 15.86
CA SER A 48 -2.51 -16.30 17.09
C SER A 48 -1.99 -15.56 18.33
N SER A 49 -1.47 -14.34 18.19
CA SER A 49 -0.97 -13.54 19.31
C SER A 49 -1.93 -12.40 19.67
N ILE A 50 -2.18 -12.23 20.97
CA ILE A 50 -2.97 -11.11 21.53
C ILE A 50 -2.34 -9.77 21.11
N ALA A 51 -1.01 -9.74 20.94
CA ALA A 51 -0.26 -8.60 20.42
C ALA A 51 -0.63 -8.26 18.97
N ALA A 52 -0.76 -9.25 18.08
CA ALA A 52 -1.16 -9.02 16.68
C ALA A 52 -2.62 -8.54 16.56
N ILE A 53 -3.50 -8.99 17.45
CA ILE A 53 -4.89 -8.51 17.52
C ILE A 53 -4.94 -7.06 18.05
N GLY A 54 -4.09 -6.72 19.03
CA GLY A 54 -3.93 -5.35 19.53
C GLY A 54 -3.34 -4.40 18.48
N ALA A 55 -2.31 -4.84 17.77
CA ALA A 55 -1.66 -4.12 16.67
C ALA A 55 -2.62 -3.90 15.50
N SER A 56 -3.37 -4.93 15.08
CA SER A 56 -4.37 -4.79 14.01
C SER A 56 -5.44 -3.72 14.32
N ARG A 57 -5.79 -3.51 15.59
CA ARG A 57 -6.82 -2.54 15.99
C ARG A 57 -6.32 -1.12 16.20
N THR A 58 -5.03 -0.94 16.47
CA THR A 58 -4.49 0.37 16.90
C THR A 58 -3.32 0.86 16.05
N GLU A 59 -2.72 -0.02 15.24
CA GLU A 59 -1.50 0.23 14.50
C GLU A 59 -1.70 0.16 12.97
N ILE A 60 -2.87 -0.27 12.49
CA ILE A 60 -3.19 -0.30 11.05
C ILE A 60 -4.38 0.61 10.77
N ASP A 61 -4.15 1.62 9.94
CA ASP A 61 -5.21 2.44 9.36
C ASP A 61 -5.43 2.02 7.90
N VAL A 62 -6.69 1.87 7.50
CA VAL A 62 -7.07 1.56 6.12
C VAL A 62 -7.83 2.74 5.52
N LEU A 63 -7.40 3.22 4.36
CA LEU A 63 -8.03 4.29 3.61
C LEU A 63 -8.50 3.78 2.25
N PHE A 64 -9.81 3.82 2.02
CA PHE A 64 -10.42 3.43 0.76
C PHE A 64 -10.53 4.62 -0.19
N LEU A 65 -10.03 4.44 -1.41
CA LEU A 65 -9.96 5.46 -2.44
C LEU A 65 -10.57 4.91 -3.73
N SER A 66 -11.70 5.47 -4.16
CA SER A 66 -12.40 5.03 -5.37
C SER A 66 -11.70 5.42 -6.67
N LYS A 67 -10.80 6.41 -6.64
CA LYS A 67 -10.12 6.95 -7.84
C LYS A 67 -8.64 7.17 -7.58
N LEU A 68 -7.81 6.93 -8.61
CA LEU A 68 -6.37 7.24 -8.60
C LEU A 68 -6.04 8.71 -8.31
N GLN A 69 -6.89 9.63 -8.76
CA GLN A 69 -6.71 11.06 -8.50
C GLN A 69 -6.67 11.34 -6.99
N TYR A 70 -7.52 10.67 -6.21
CA TYR A 70 -7.54 10.83 -4.76
C TYR A 70 -6.29 10.24 -4.11
N LEU A 71 -5.79 9.10 -4.59
CA LEU A 71 -4.50 8.57 -4.14
C LEU A 71 -3.40 9.61 -4.32
N PHE A 72 -3.29 10.18 -5.52
CA PHE A 72 -2.26 11.18 -5.78
C PHE A 72 -2.42 12.42 -4.88
N MET A 73 -3.65 12.92 -4.69
CA MET A 73 -3.91 14.05 -3.78
C MET A 73 -3.51 13.75 -2.33
N TYR A 74 -3.80 12.54 -1.83
CA TYR A 74 -3.38 12.14 -0.49
C TYR A 74 -1.87 12.02 -0.36
N LEU A 75 -1.18 11.46 -1.37
CA LEU A 75 0.28 11.41 -1.39
C LEU A 75 0.87 12.82 -1.36
N MET A 76 0.36 13.75 -2.18
CA MET A 76 0.81 15.15 -2.15
C MET A 76 0.52 15.83 -0.81
N LYS A 77 -0.61 15.52 -0.17
CA LYS A 77 -0.94 16.00 1.18
C LYS A 77 0.09 15.52 2.20
N PHE A 78 0.40 14.21 2.21
CA PHE A 78 1.44 13.67 3.10
C PHE A 78 2.81 14.27 2.80
N GLU A 79 3.14 14.48 1.52
CA GLU A 79 4.36 15.18 1.14
C GLU A 79 4.40 16.63 1.64
N ALA A 80 3.26 17.32 1.74
CA ALA A 80 3.20 18.70 2.22
C ALA A 80 3.26 18.80 3.76
N GLU A 81 2.78 17.78 4.48
CA GLU A 81 2.81 17.75 5.94
C GLU A 81 4.26 17.81 6.48
N GLU A 82 4.44 18.38 7.67
CA GLU A 82 5.76 18.46 8.32
C GLU A 82 6.15 17.13 8.97
N ALA A 83 5.18 16.45 9.57
CA ALA A 83 5.37 15.16 10.22
C ALA A 83 4.15 14.26 9.97
N ILE A 84 4.41 13.03 9.56
CA ILE A 84 3.41 11.97 9.44
C ILE A 84 3.63 10.94 10.54
N ARG A 85 2.54 10.35 11.02
CA ARG A 85 2.58 9.37 12.13
C ARG A 85 2.95 7.95 11.70
N TYR A 86 2.93 7.68 10.39
CA TYR A 86 3.08 6.35 9.83
C TYR A 86 4.54 6.01 9.59
N ASN A 87 4.88 4.73 9.74
CA ASN A 87 6.19 4.17 9.41
C ASN A 87 6.15 3.35 8.12
N TYR A 88 4.97 2.85 7.72
CA TYR A 88 4.80 2.00 6.54
C TYR A 88 3.63 2.48 5.71
N PHE A 89 3.82 2.56 4.40
CA PHE A 89 2.75 2.73 3.43
C PHE A 89 2.59 1.46 2.59
N VAL A 90 1.36 0.98 2.49
CA VAL A 90 0.98 -0.12 1.61
C VAL A 90 -0.05 0.40 0.62
N ILE A 91 0.25 0.34 -0.67
CA ILE A 91 -0.69 0.73 -1.73
C ILE A 91 -1.23 -0.55 -2.35
N TYR A 92 -2.51 -0.83 -2.14
CA TYR A 92 -3.19 -2.02 -2.64
C TYR A 92 -4.14 -1.70 -3.77
N GLY A 93 -4.09 -2.45 -4.87
CA GLY A 93 -5.01 -2.33 -5.98
C GLY A 93 -4.65 -1.24 -6.99
N LEU A 94 -3.38 -0.84 -7.06
CA LEU A 94 -2.95 0.18 -8.02
C LEU A 94 -3.12 -0.28 -9.48
N ASP A 95 -2.94 -1.58 -9.73
CA ASP A 95 -3.21 -2.26 -11.01
C ASP A 95 -4.66 -2.04 -11.48
N GLN A 96 -5.63 -2.29 -10.59
CA GLN A 96 -7.05 -2.05 -10.82
C GLN A 96 -7.34 -0.57 -11.09
N GLY A 97 -6.75 0.33 -10.29
CA GLY A 97 -6.89 1.77 -10.48
C GLY A 97 -6.39 2.23 -11.86
N ILE A 98 -5.27 1.67 -12.33
CA ILE A 98 -4.68 2.03 -13.63
C ILE A 98 -5.48 1.43 -14.79
N LEU A 99 -5.94 0.19 -14.68
CA LEU A 99 -6.76 -0.44 -15.72
C LEU A 99 -8.16 0.17 -15.83
N SER A 100 -8.78 0.53 -14.70
CA SER A 100 -10.10 1.18 -14.68
C SER A 100 -10.09 2.60 -15.26
N ALA A 101 -8.92 3.23 -15.41
CA ALA A 101 -8.76 4.52 -16.08
C ALA A 101 -8.93 4.44 -17.63
N GLY A 102 -9.21 3.24 -18.18
CA GLY A 102 -9.54 2.99 -19.58
C GLY A 102 -8.43 2.26 -20.34
N GLU A 103 -8.66 1.99 -21.64
CA GLU A 103 -7.65 1.50 -22.60
C GLU A 103 -6.64 2.60 -22.93
N GLN A 104 -5.95 3.09 -21.90
CA GLN A 104 -4.83 3.99 -22.04
C GLN A 104 -3.68 3.23 -22.71
N PRO A 105 -2.94 3.85 -23.65
CA PRO A 105 -1.72 3.28 -24.16
C PRO A 105 -0.79 2.88 -23.00
N LEU A 106 -0.01 1.82 -23.18
CA LEU A 106 0.92 1.32 -22.17
C LEU A 106 1.82 2.44 -21.60
N GLY A 107 2.22 3.40 -22.42
CA GLY A 107 3.02 4.55 -21.99
C GLY A 107 2.34 5.39 -20.90
N ASP A 108 1.03 5.62 -21.00
CA ASP A 108 0.30 6.40 -20.00
C ASP A 108 0.07 5.63 -18.70
N GLN A 109 -0.18 4.31 -18.79
CA GLN A 109 -0.27 3.44 -17.63
C GLN A 109 1.04 3.43 -16.83
N LEU A 110 2.17 3.28 -17.53
CA LEU A 110 3.50 3.34 -16.93
C LEU A 110 3.82 4.73 -16.38
N ARG A 111 3.39 5.80 -17.04
CA ARG A 111 3.55 7.18 -16.55
C ARG A 111 2.84 7.38 -15.23
N ILE A 112 1.61 6.90 -15.09
CA ILE A 112 0.83 6.98 -13.86
C ILE A 112 1.49 6.17 -12.75
N ALA A 113 1.86 4.91 -13.01
CA ALA A 113 2.55 4.08 -12.03
C ALA A 113 3.84 4.73 -11.53
N ASN A 114 4.66 5.27 -12.44
CA ASN A 114 5.88 5.98 -12.08
C ASN A 114 5.62 7.24 -11.26
N LEU A 115 4.56 8.00 -11.58
CA LEU A 115 4.19 9.19 -10.83
C LEU A 115 3.83 8.84 -9.38
N ILE A 116 3.02 7.80 -9.19
CA ILE A 116 2.62 7.31 -7.86
C ILE A 116 3.83 6.79 -7.09
N CYS A 117 4.67 5.94 -7.70
CA CYS A 117 5.87 5.43 -7.04
C CYS A 117 6.83 6.56 -6.66
N ASN A 118 7.11 7.49 -7.57
CA ASN A 118 7.95 8.64 -7.27
C ASN A 118 7.42 9.43 -6.06
N ALA A 119 6.13 9.76 -6.04
CA ALA A 119 5.53 10.45 -4.90
C ALA A 119 5.67 9.66 -3.60
N ALA A 120 5.34 8.37 -3.60
CA ALA A 120 5.40 7.53 -2.41
C ALA A 120 6.84 7.38 -1.87
N PHE A 121 7.83 7.17 -2.74
CA PHE A 121 9.24 7.07 -2.34
C PHE A 121 9.86 8.43 -1.97
N ARG A 122 9.36 9.55 -2.49
CA ARG A 122 9.72 10.90 -1.99
C ARG A 122 9.20 11.11 -0.57
N ILE A 123 7.97 10.71 -0.27
CA ILE A 123 7.41 10.75 1.09
C ILE A 123 8.24 9.86 2.03
N LYS A 124 8.61 8.65 1.58
CA LYS A 124 9.49 7.74 2.34
C LYS A 124 10.77 8.44 2.78
N ARG A 125 11.46 9.11 1.84
CA ARG A 125 12.70 9.84 2.15
C ARG A 125 12.46 11.06 3.03
N LYS A 126 11.42 11.86 2.74
CA LYS A 126 11.12 13.09 3.50
C LYS A 126 10.80 12.79 4.96
N HIS A 127 10.01 11.75 5.21
CA HIS A 127 9.47 11.43 6.53
C HIS A 127 10.16 10.27 7.24
N GLY A 128 11.13 9.62 6.58
CA GLY A 128 11.82 8.46 7.14
C GLY A 128 10.90 7.25 7.32
N LEU A 129 10.00 7.00 6.36
CA LEU A 129 9.22 5.75 6.36
C LEU A 129 10.19 4.56 6.25
N LEU A 130 9.90 3.50 6.98
CA LEU A 130 10.68 2.27 6.95
C LEU A 130 10.51 1.55 5.60
N ASP A 131 9.30 1.50 5.06
CA ASP A 131 9.05 0.90 3.75
C ASP A 131 7.79 1.46 3.06
N VAL A 132 7.77 1.29 1.74
CA VAL A 132 6.62 1.54 0.86
C VAL A 132 6.46 0.29 0.00
N ARG A 133 5.27 -0.31 -0.01
CA ARG A 133 4.98 -1.52 -0.80
C ARG A 133 3.81 -1.30 -1.73
N LEU A 134 3.92 -1.82 -2.94
CA LEU A 134 2.82 -1.88 -3.89
C LEU A 134 2.35 -3.33 -3.99
N ILE A 135 1.05 -3.53 -3.77
CA ILE A 135 0.41 -4.84 -3.83
C ILE A 135 -0.65 -4.78 -4.93
N ALA A 136 -0.50 -5.62 -5.95
CA ALA A 136 -1.52 -5.77 -6.97
C ALA A 136 -2.76 -6.49 -6.40
N CYS A 137 -3.94 -6.11 -6.87
CA CYS A 137 -5.16 -6.83 -6.55
C CYS A 137 -5.17 -8.21 -7.22
N ASP A 138 -4.82 -8.23 -8.51
CA ASP A 138 -4.68 -9.46 -9.28
C ASP A 138 -3.21 -9.68 -9.65
N GLU A 139 -2.61 -10.71 -9.05
CA GLU A 139 -1.21 -11.07 -9.31
C GLU A 139 -0.98 -11.67 -10.70
N GLN A 140 -2.04 -12.13 -11.37
CA GLN A 140 -1.97 -12.78 -12.67
C GLN A 140 -2.00 -11.77 -13.82
N ASN A 141 -2.28 -10.51 -13.51
CA ASN A 141 -2.34 -9.43 -14.47
C ASN A 141 -0.94 -8.96 -14.89
N ASP A 142 -0.73 -8.72 -16.19
CA ASP A 142 0.49 -8.13 -16.76
C ASP A 142 0.94 -6.85 -16.05
N MET A 143 0.00 -6.07 -15.51
CA MET A 143 0.30 -4.86 -14.78
C MET A 143 0.99 -5.15 -13.43
N ALA A 144 0.69 -6.27 -12.77
CA ALA A 144 1.31 -6.65 -11.50
C ALA A 144 2.82 -6.83 -11.64
N GLU A 145 3.27 -7.55 -12.68
CA GLU A 145 4.70 -7.75 -12.94
C GLU A 145 5.40 -6.41 -13.24
N LYS A 146 4.76 -5.54 -14.03
CA LYS A 146 5.28 -4.20 -14.33
C LYS A 146 5.40 -3.35 -13.06
N LEU A 147 4.41 -3.39 -12.17
CA LEU A 147 4.44 -2.68 -10.89
C LEU A 147 5.59 -3.16 -10.00
N ILE A 148 5.85 -4.46 -9.93
CA ILE A 148 6.99 -5.01 -9.16
C ILE A 148 8.32 -4.45 -9.70
N ARG A 149 8.48 -4.40 -11.03
CA ARG A 149 9.69 -3.85 -11.67
C ARG A 149 9.85 -2.36 -11.38
N ILE A 150 8.76 -1.58 -11.47
CA ILE A 150 8.76 -0.15 -11.17
C ILE A 150 9.07 0.09 -9.69
N GLU A 151 8.44 -0.64 -8.78
CA GLU A 151 8.73 -0.57 -7.34
C GLU A 151 10.20 -0.85 -7.06
N SER A 152 10.75 -1.92 -7.64
CA SER A 152 12.15 -2.30 -7.45
C SER A 152 13.11 -1.22 -7.95
N TYR A 153 12.81 -0.61 -9.09
CA TYR A 153 13.56 0.51 -9.64
C TYR A 153 13.56 1.71 -8.68
N TRP A 154 12.39 2.14 -8.19
CA TRP A 154 12.29 3.28 -7.29
C TRP A 154 12.88 3.01 -5.90
N ARG A 155 12.76 1.78 -5.39
CA ARG A 155 13.42 1.34 -4.15
C ARG A 155 14.95 1.38 -4.26
N HIS A 156 15.51 1.11 -5.44
CA HIS A 156 16.95 1.21 -5.66
C HIS A 156 17.44 2.66 -5.73
N ILE A 157 16.62 3.57 -6.26
CA ILE A 157 16.99 4.98 -6.46
C ILE A 157 16.74 5.84 -5.20
N CYS A 158 15.81 5.44 -4.32
CA CYS A 158 15.33 6.24 -3.19
C CYS A 158 15.52 5.58 -1.82
#